data_AF-A0A5C5ZIC7-F1
#
_entry.id   AF-A0A5C5ZIC7-F1
#
_cell.length_a   1.000
_cell.length_b   1.000
_cell.length_c   1.000
_cell.angle_alpha   90.00
_cell.angle_beta   90.00
_cell.angle_gamma   90.00
#
_symmetry.space_group_name_H-M   'P 1'
#
loop_
_entity.id
_entity.type
_entity.pdbx_description
1 polymer ?
#
loop_
_entity_poly.entity_id
_entity_poly.type
_entity_poly.pdbx_seq_one_letter_code
_entity_poly.pdbx_strand_id
1 'polypeptide(L)'
;MPSREEVASLRVGDRSFAEIAEIVKNQPSQFMGVGNYPPDKDQRYCRFFDLSDCLKSVVFMHWGLWEAGAEASSVLQAGTDIAVDYFYGDYVRWPDYAECMERRPDNDNLEWAEVFRDGLFLGLLAGDDSACSRLAEWVTPDLPYDEAFYDLTPADNAWLKLVSFLIRGVSFDRAECQPLIESIAKARTKRAKLLLEPLVAIEQADQDSLLPAMAAWMRHYLKREFAKEMFPDYVTIEGSIVTALAKRKGMSLEGLPGDLLSAIVTRKSLGIEG
;
A
#
# COMPACT_ATOMS: atom_id res chain seq x y z
N MET A 1 -17.88 16.62 0.96
CA MET A 1 -16.64 16.26 1.67
C MET A 1 -16.95 16.37 3.14
N PRO A 2 -16.56 15.38 3.96
CA PRO A 2 -16.37 15.64 5.37
C PRO A 2 -15.36 16.79 5.46
N SER A 3 -15.74 17.88 6.11
CA SER A 3 -14.87 18.97 6.48
C SER A 3 -13.67 18.43 7.26
N ARG A 4 -12.58 19.22 7.29
CA ARG A 4 -11.44 18.96 8.17
C ARG A 4 -11.88 18.73 9.63
N GLU A 5 -12.94 19.42 10.05
CA GLU A 5 -13.58 19.28 11.36
C GLU A 5 -14.29 17.92 11.53
N GLU A 6 -15.02 17.45 10.52
CA GLU A 6 -15.65 16.13 10.54
C GLU A 6 -14.61 15.01 10.60
N VAL A 7 -13.52 15.10 9.83
CA VAL A 7 -12.41 14.13 9.86
C VAL A 7 -11.70 14.18 11.22
N ALA A 8 -11.38 15.37 11.72
CA ALA A 8 -10.79 15.56 13.04
C ALA A 8 -11.63 14.95 14.17
N SER A 9 -12.97 14.91 14.00
CA SER A 9 -13.92 14.35 14.96
C SER A 9 -14.09 12.83 14.90
N LEU A 10 -13.60 12.16 13.84
CA LEU A 10 -13.59 10.69 13.75
C LEU A 10 -12.74 10.10 14.89
N ARG A 11 -13.08 8.90 15.37
CA ARG A 11 -12.38 8.26 16.49
C ARG A 11 -11.71 6.93 16.08
N VAL A 12 -10.51 6.65 16.61
CA VAL A 12 -9.95 5.28 16.78
C VAL A 12 -10.06 4.94 18.26
N GLY A 13 -10.86 3.94 18.61
CA GLY A 13 -11.15 3.63 20.01
C GLY A 13 -11.67 4.87 20.75
N ASP A 14 -10.95 5.28 21.79
CA ASP A 14 -11.32 6.43 22.63
C ASP A 14 -10.77 7.78 22.15
N ARG A 15 -9.90 7.79 21.13
CA ARG A 15 -9.19 9.00 20.68
C ARG A 15 -9.75 9.50 19.35
N SER A 16 -9.95 10.81 19.26
CA SER A 16 -10.23 11.51 18.02
C SER A 16 -9.03 11.51 17.07
N PHE A 17 -9.29 11.73 15.79
CA PHE A 17 -8.26 11.80 14.77
C PHE A 17 -7.36 13.02 14.97
N ALA A 18 -7.90 14.14 15.47
CA ALA A 18 -7.09 15.28 15.90
C ALA A 18 -6.14 14.90 17.05
N GLU A 19 -6.60 14.14 18.04
CA GLU A 19 -5.73 13.66 19.12
C GLU A 19 -4.66 12.71 18.58
N ILE A 20 -4.98 11.84 17.62
CA ILE A 20 -4.01 10.95 16.99
C ILE A 20 -2.98 11.73 16.18
N ALA A 21 -3.42 12.70 15.38
CA ALA A 21 -2.52 13.58 14.64
C ALA A 21 -1.59 14.36 15.58
N GLU A 22 -2.11 14.86 16.70
CA GLU A 22 -1.31 15.54 17.72
C GLU A 22 -0.35 14.58 18.44
N ILE A 23 -0.75 13.33 18.69
CA ILE A 23 0.15 12.29 19.22
C ILE A 23 1.27 12.01 18.23
N VAL A 24 0.96 11.79 16.95
CA VAL A 24 2.00 11.52 15.95
C VAL A 24 2.91 12.73 15.77
N LYS A 25 2.36 13.95 15.78
CA LYS A 25 3.12 15.20 15.72
C LYS A 25 4.11 15.33 16.89
N ASN A 26 3.70 14.90 18.08
CA ASN A 26 4.50 14.96 19.30
C ASN A 26 5.34 13.71 19.56
N GLN A 27 5.21 12.66 18.74
CA GLN A 27 6.16 11.57 18.74
C GLN A 27 7.44 12.05 18.06
N PRO A 28 8.59 12.03 18.74
CA PRO A 28 9.85 12.30 18.06
C PRO A 28 9.98 11.28 16.94
N SER A 29 10.03 11.78 15.70
CA SER A 29 10.22 10.94 14.52
C SER A 29 11.42 10.03 14.77
N GLN A 30 11.18 8.72 14.78
CA GLN A 30 12.26 7.73 14.83
C GLN A 30 12.84 7.48 13.44
N PHE A 31 12.35 8.21 12.42
CA PHE A 31 12.81 8.12 11.05
C PHE A 31 14.33 8.30 10.99
N MET A 32 15.02 7.19 10.73
CA MET A 32 16.47 7.18 10.58
C MET A 32 16.85 7.54 9.14
N GLY A 33 16.04 7.13 8.17
CA GLY A 33 16.32 7.23 6.75
C GLY A 33 17.31 6.15 6.28
N VAL A 34 17.27 5.86 4.98
CA VAL A 34 18.14 4.87 4.35
C VAL A 34 19.61 5.17 4.68
N GLY A 35 20.31 4.16 5.22
CA GLY A 35 21.75 4.23 5.48
C GLY A 35 22.16 4.75 6.86
N ASN A 36 21.23 5.20 7.70
CA ASN A 36 21.52 5.67 9.07
C ASN A 36 21.13 4.64 10.15
N TYR A 37 20.87 3.40 9.76
CA TYR A 37 20.45 2.36 10.70
C TYR A 37 21.61 1.94 11.63
N PRO A 38 21.38 1.87 12.95
CA PRO A 38 22.38 1.37 13.88
C PRO A 38 22.84 -0.04 13.49
N PRO A 39 24.15 -0.32 13.44
CA PRO A 39 24.67 -1.60 12.99
C PRO A 39 24.36 -2.77 13.96
N ASP A 40 23.94 -2.45 15.19
CA ASP A 40 23.55 -3.37 16.25
C ASP A 40 22.05 -3.67 16.29
N LYS A 41 21.25 -3.02 15.44
CA LYS A 41 19.80 -3.26 15.32
C LYS A 41 19.49 -4.12 14.09
N ASP A 42 18.40 -4.87 14.18
CA ASP A 42 17.81 -5.52 13.02
C ASP A 42 17.36 -4.45 12.02
N GLN A 43 18.11 -4.33 10.91
CA GLN A 43 17.86 -3.32 9.90
C GLN A 43 16.57 -3.56 9.14
N ARG A 44 16.07 -4.80 9.06
CA ARG A 44 14.76 -5.11 8.46
C ARG A 44 13.66 -4.42 9.24
N TYR A 45 13.66 -4.55 10.57
CA TYR A 45 12.72 -3.81 11.42
C TYR A 45 12.90 -2.30 11.31
N CYS A 46 14.14 -1.81 11.26
CA CYS A 46 14.38 -0.37 11.09
C CYS A 46 13.77 0.17 9.79
N ARG A 47 13.98 -0.52 8.67
CA ARG A 47 13.37 -0.18 7.37
C ARG A 47 11.85 -0.26 7.41
N PHE A 48 11.31 -1.32 8.03
CA PHE A 48 9.86 -1.49 8.19
C PHE A 48 9.25 -0.32 8.96
N PHE A 49 9.84 0.09 10.09
CA PHE A 49 9.35 1.21 10.87
C PHE A 49 9.48 2.55 10.13
N ASP A 50 10.60 2.80 9.46
CA ASP A 50 10.78 4.02 8.65
C ASP A 50 9.78 4.07 7.49
N LEU A 51 9.50 2.93 6.84
CA LEU A 51 8.47 2.82 5.80
C LEU A 51 7.07 3.12 6.36
N SER A 52 6.75 2.55 7.53
CA SER A 52 5.50 2.82 8.24
C SER A 52 5.37 4.32 8.57
N ASP A 53 6.45 4.98 9.00
CA ASP A 53 6.45 6.41 9.30
C ASP A 53 6.26 7.29 8.05
N CYS A 54 6.84 6.90 6.91
CA CYS A 54 6.55 7.53 5.61
C CYS A 54 5.06 7.39 5.24
N LEU A 55 4.50 6.18 5.39
CA LEU A 55 3.09 5.93 5.13
C LEU A 55 2.19 6.81 6.01
N LYS A 56 2.50 6.90 7.31
CA LYS A 56 1.74 7.76 8.23
C LYS A 56 1.77 9.22 7.83
N SER A 57 2.95 9.71 7.47
CA SER A 57 3.15 11.08 7.02
C SER A 57 2.29 11.39 5.78
N VAL A 58 2.26 10.49 4.79
CA VAL A 58 1.44 10.63 3.58
C VAL A 58 -0.06 10.66 3.89
N VAL A 59 -0.52 9.84 4.83
CA VAL A 59 -1.93 9.87 5.25
C VAL A 59 -2.27 11.18 5.97
N PHE A 60 -1.40 11.70 6.84
CA PHE A 60 -1.63 13.01 7.45
C PHE A 60 -1.62 14.15 6.44
N MET A 61 -0.73 14.10 5.44
CA MET A 61 -0.69 15.07 4.34
C MET A 61 -2.00 15.05 3.55
N HIS A 62 -2.50 13.85 3.21
CA HIS A 62 -3.78 13.67 2.51
C HIS A 62 -4.95 14.35 3.25
N TRP A 63 -4.96 14.26 4.58
CA TRP A 63 -5.98 14.90 5.42
C TRP A 63 -5.70 16.36 5.78
N GLY A 64 -4.61 16.95 5.29
CA GLY A 64 -4.21 18.33 5.61
C GLY A 64 -3.85 18.54 7.08
N LEU A 65 -3.36 17.48 7.74
CA LEU A 65 -2.95 17.49 9.15
C LEU A 65 -1.42 17.49 9.31
N TRP A 66 -0.67 17.46 8.21
CA TRP A 66 0.78 17.50 8.23
C TRP A 66 1.30 18.94 8.31
N GLU A 67 1.95 19.28 9.43
CA GLU A 67 2.53 20.61 9.67
C GLU A 67 4.07 20.59 9.74
N ALA A 68 4.69 19.40 9.64
CA ALA A 68 6.11 19.21 9.91
C ALA A 68 7.05 19.64 8.75
N GLY A 69 6.54 20.36 7.75
CA GLY A 69 7.34 21.06 6.73
C GLY A 69 8.03 20.20 5.68
N ALA A 70 8.04 18.86 5.81
CA ALA A 70 8.52 17.99 4.75
C ALA A 70 7.56 18.00 3.56
N GLU A 71 8.11 18.19 2.35
CA GLU A 71 7.36 18.12 1.09
C GLU A 71 6.89 16.69 0.81
N ALA A 72 5.65 16.54 0.32
CA ALA A 72 5.06 15.23 0.06
C ALA A 72 5.90 14.37 -0.89
N SER A 73 6.46 14.98 -1.94
CA SER A 73 7.35 14.31 -2.89
C SER A 73 8.60 13.71 -2.22
N SER A 74 9.17 14.40 -1.24
CA SER A 74 10.35 13.91 -0.51
C SER A 74 10.03 12.71 0.37
N VAL A 75 8.88 12.75 1.07
CA VAL A 75 8.42 11.63 1.92
C VAL A 75 8.11 10.40 1.07
N LEU A 76 7.42 10.59 -0.06
CA LEU A 76 7.12 9.53 -1.01
C LEU A 76 8.40 8.87 -1.54
N GLN A 77 9.35 9.67 -2.05
CA GLN A 77 10.61 9.13 -2.55
C GLN A 77 11.39 8.38 -1.47
N ALA A 78 11.50 8.95 -0.27
CA ALA A 78 12.20 8.31 0.83
C ALA A 78 11.58 6.96 1.18
N GLY A 79 10.25 6.89 1.28
CA GLY A 79 9.56 5.63 1.56
C GLY A 79 9.70 4.60 0.43
N THR A 80 9.69 5.04 -0.83
CA THR A 80 9.98 4.19 -1.98
C THR A 80 11.39 3.63 -1.93
N ASP A 81 12.40 4.46 -1.64
CA ASP A 81 13.79 4.06 -1.53
C ASP A 81 13.99 3.05 -0.37
N ILE A 82 13.34 3.28 0.77
CA ILE A 82 13.33 2.36 1.91
C ILE A 82 12.76 1.00 1.52
N ALA A 83 11.64 0.97 0.80
CA ALA A 83 11.05 -0.29 0.36
C ALA A 83 11.95 -1.04 -0.64
N VAL A 84 12.62 -0.33 -1.55
CA VAL A 84 13.60 -0.95 -2.46
C VAL A 84 14.79 -1.49 -1.68
N ASP A 85 15.31 -0.74 -0.71
CA ASP A 85 16.39 -1.21 0.18
C ASP A 85 15.91 -2.39 1.06
N TYR A 86 14.63 -2.44 1.45
CA TYR A 86 14.05 -3.58 2.15
C TYR A 86 14.15 -4.88 1.33
N PHE A 87 13.95 -4.83 0.01
CA PHE A 87 13.99 -6.03 -0.82
C PHE A 87 15.37 -6.37 -1.39
N TYR A 88 16.22 -5.35 -1.57
CA TYR A 88 17.48 -5.47 -2.32
C TYR A 88 18.73 -4.98 -1.57
N GLY A 89 18.57 -4.55 -0.32
CA GLY A 89 19.67 -4.11 0.53
C GLY A 89 20.61 -5.25 0.90
N ASP A 90 21.70 -4.89 1.58
CA ASP A 90 22.79 -5.80 1.92
C ASP A 90 22.48 -6.66 3.17
N TYR A 91 21.48 -7.55 3.09
CA TYR A 91 21.14 -8.51 4.16
C TYR A 91 22.28 -9.47 4.50
N VAL A 92 23.11 -9.79 3.51
CA VAL A 92 24.22 -10.74 3.62
C VAL A 92 25.31 -10.29 4.60
N ARG A 93 25.32 -9.01 4.99
CA ARG A 93 26.23 -8.50 6.02
C ARG A 93 25.83 -8.94 7.44
N TRP A 94 24.64 -9.51 7.61
CA TRP A 94 24.12 -9.98 8.88
C TRP A 94 23.53 -11.39 8.73
N PRO A 95 24.34 -12.45 8.99
CA PRO A 95 23.98 -13.84 8.73
C PRO A 95 22.65 -14.27 9.34
N ASP A 96 22.34 -13.77 10.54
CA ASP A 96 21.13 -14.12 11.29
C ASP A 96 19.83 -13.64 10.63
N TYR A 97 19.92 -12.71 9.66
CA TYR A 97 18.78 -12.11 8.97
C TYR A 97 18.80 -12.34 7.45
N ALA A 98 19.86 -12.90 6.89
CA ALA A 98 19.89 -13.23 5.47
C ALA A 98 18.84 -14.29 5.12
N GLU A 99 18.63 -15.27 6.02
CA GLU A 99 17.69 -16.37 5.82
C GLU A 99 16.22 -15.89 5.77
N CYS A 100 15.84 -14.83 6.48
CA CYS A 100 14.45 -14.33 6.46
C CYS A 100 14.09 -13.60 5.16
N MET A 101 15.08 -13.22 4.35
CA MET A 101 14.85 -12.58 3.04
C MET A 101 15.06 -13.55 1.87
N GLU A 102 15.35 -14.83 2.14
CA GLU A 102 15.46 -15.84 1.09
C GLU A 102 14.10 -16.17 0.48
N ARG A 103 14.00 -16.00 -0.85
CA ARG A 103 12.80 -16.33 -1.63
C ARG A 103 12.69 -17.84 -1.86
N ARG A 104 12.38 -18.58 -0.79
CA ARG A 104 12.08 -20.01 -0.85
C ARG A 104 10.61 -20.26 -0.50
N PRO A 105 9.93 -21.23 -1.15
CA PRO A 105 8.52 -21.51 -0.89
C PRO A 105 8.19 -21.97 0.54
N ASP A 106 9.19 -22.46 1.27
CA ASP A 106 9.11 -22.96 2.65
C ASP A 106 9.65 -21.97 3.70
N ASN A 107 9.93 -20.73 3.30
CA ASN A 107 10.39 -19.69 4.22
C ASN A 107 9.21 -19.00 4.92
N ASP A 108 8.73 -19.59 6.01
CA ASP A 108 7.62 -19.04 6.80
C ASP A 108 7.96 -17.70 7.49
N ASN A 109 9.23 -17.27 7.49
CA ASN A 109 9.68 -16.00 8.08
C ASN A 109 9.82 -14.88 7.04
N LEU A 110 9.44 -15.13 5.78
CA LEU A 110 9.55 -14.13 4.73
C LEU A 110 8.42 -13.09 4.84
N GLU A 111 8.73 -11.96 5.46
CA GLU A 111 7.85 -10.80 5.52
C GLU A 111 8.03 -9.93 4.28
N TRP A 112 7.05 -9.96 3.37
CA TRP A 112 7.11 -9.26 2.09
C TRP A 112 5.84 -8.51 1.74
N ALA A 113 4.66 -9.01 2.13
CA ALA A 113 3.39 -8.57 1.60
C ALA A 113 3.11 -7.11 1.98
N GLU A 114 3.32 -6.76 3.25
CA GLU A 114 3.11 -5.41 3.76
C GLU A 114 4.11 -4.41 3.19
N VAL A 115 5.40 -4.76 3.19
CA VAL A 115 6.45 -3.88 2.65
C VAL A 115 6.29 -3.66 1.15
N PHE A 116 5.90 -4.70 0.41
CA PHE A 116 5.56 -4.57 -1.00
C PHE A 116 4.35 -3.67 -1.21
N ARG A 117 3.26 -3.90 -0.46
CA ARG A 117 2.02 -3.11 -0.55
C ARG A 117 2.30 -1.63 -0.29
N ASP A 118 2.98 -1.32 0.81
CA ASP A 118 3.21 0.06 1.26
C ASP A 118 4.25 0.75 0.38
N GLY A 119 5.35 0.05 0.06
CA GLY A 119 6.39 0.56 -0.85
C GLY A 119 5.84 0.84 -2.25
N LEU A 120 5.00 -0.06 -2.77
CA LEU A 120 4.36 0.12 -4.07
C LEU A 120 3.40 1.32 -4.04
N PHE A 121 2.57 1.45 -3.01
CA PHE A 121 1.69 2.60 -2.83
C PHE A 121 2.47 3.92 -2.87
N LEU A 122 3.58 4.01 -2.13
CA LEU A 122 4.43 5.19 -2.10
C LEU A 122 5.08 5.44 -3.48
N GLY A 123 5.62 4.40 -4.12
CA GLY A 123 6.26 4.53 -5.44
C GLY A 123 5.30 4.95 -6.56
N LEU A 124 4.08 4.40 -6.55
CA LEU A 124 3.01 4.79 -7.48
C LEU A 124 2.64 6.26 -7.31
N LEU A 125 2.54 6.74 -6.06
CA LEU A 125 2.27 8.14 -5.77
C LEU A 125 3.48 9.04 -6.06
N ALA A 126 4.71 8.57 -5.87
CA ALA A 126 5.94 9.28 -6.26
C ALA A 126 6.04 9.46 -7.78
N GLY A 127 5.41 8.56 -8.56
CA GLY A 127 5.58 8.49 -10.00
C GLY A 127 6.92 7.85 -10.39
N ASP A 128 7.50 7.06 -9.49
CA ASP A 128 8.77 6.37 -9.71
C ASP A 128 8.50 5.00 -10.36
N ASP A 129 8.34 5.01 -11.68
CA ASP A 129 8.08 3.80 -12.45
C ASP A 129 9.22 2.77 -12.30
N SER A 130 10.47 3.23 -12.19
CA SER A 130 11.64 2.35 -12.04
C SER A 130 11.60 1.59 -10.73
N ALA A 131 11.30 2.27 -9.62
CA ALA A 131 11.16 1.62 -8.33
C ALA A 131 9.95 0.68 -8.29
N CYS A 132 8.80 1.10 -8.84
CA CYS A 132 7.62 0.23 -8.94
C CYS A 132 7.93 -1.06 -9.72
N SER A 133 8.61 -0.97 -10.86
CA SER A 133 9.02 -2.13 -11.64
C SER A 133 9.96 -3.03 -10.84
N ARG A 134 10.95 -2.45 -10.16
CA ARG A 134 11.89 -3.20 -9.31
C ARG A 134 11.20 -3.93 -8.16
N LEU A 135 10.29 -3.27 -7.45
CA LEU A 135 9.48 -3.90 -6.40
C LEU A 135 8.63 -5.05 -6.97
N ALA A 136 8.00 -4.84 -8.13
CA ALA A 136 7.18 -5.85 -8.78
C ALA A 136 7.98 -7.06 -9.29
N GLU A 137 9.24 -6.87 -9.69
CA GLU A 137 10.15 -7.95 -10.09
C GLU A 137 10.58 -8.84 -8.92
N TRP A 138 10.64 -8.28 -7.71
CA TRP A 138 10.97 -9.06 -6.53
C TRP A 138 9.88 -10.10 -6.21
N VAL A 139 8.62 -9.70 -6.39
CA VAL A 139 7.43 -10.52 -6.14
C VAL A 139 7.26 -11.58 -7.21
N THR A 140 7.43 -12.84 -6.81
CA THR A 140 7.27 -14.02 -7.66
C THR A 140 6.02 -14.83 -7.28
N PRO A 141 5.49 -15.67 -8.19
CA PRO A 141 4.26 -16.44 -7.94
C PRO A 141 4.39 -17.43 -6.78
N ASP A 142 5.60 -17.95 -6.59
CA ASP A 142 5.98 -18.98 -5.65
C ASP A 142 6.35 -18.46 -4.26
N LEU A 143 6.26 -17.14 -4.01
CA LEU A 143 6.46 -16.61 -2.66
C LEU A 143 5.51 -17.28 -1.66
N PRO A 144 5.98 -17.60 -0.45
CA PRO A 144 5.15 -18.13 0.62
C PRO A 144 4.03 -17.16 1.00
N TYR A 145 3.05 -17.70 1.71
CA TYR A 145 1.99 -16.91 2.31
C TYR A 145 2.57 -16.08 3.46
N ASP A 146 2.30 -14.77 3.44
CA ASP A 146 2.66 -13.83 4.49
C ASP A 146 1.38 -13.25 5.11
N GLU A 147 1.13 -13.58 6.38
CA GLU A 147 -0.02 -13.05 7.13
C GLU A 147 0.15 -11.55 7.45
N ALA A 148 1.39 -11.05 7.47
CA ALA A 148 1.75 -9.68 7.86
C ALA A 148 1.18 -9.26 9.23
N PHE A 149 1.32 -7.99 9.61
CA PHE A 149 0.75 -7.47 10.86
C PHE A 149 -0.76 -7.16 10.78
N TYR A 150 -1.38 -7.36 9.61
CA TYR A 150 -2.77 -6.97 9.30
C TYR A 150 -3.69 -8.15 9.00
N ASP A 151 -3.32 -9.37 9.40
CA ASP A 151 -4.08 -10.60 9.15
C ASP A 151 -4.46 -10.76 7.66
N LEU A 152 -3.50 -10.49 6.76
CA LEU A 152 -3.68 -10.67 5.33
C LEU A 152 -3.97 -12.12 5.04
N THR A 153 -4.97 -12.41 4.21
CA THR A 153 -5.31 -13.79 3.85
C THR A 153 -4.49 -14.26 2.64
N PRO A 154 -4.47 -15.57 2.33
CA PRO A 154 -3.85 -16.06 1.10
C PRO A 154 -4.44 -15.43 -0.17
N ALA A 155 -5.70 -15.01 -0.14
CA ALA A 155 -6.34 -14.31 -1.25
C ALA A 155 -5.84 -12.86 -1.41
N ASP A 156 -5.52 -12.18 -0.30
CA ASP A 156 -4.95 -10.83 -0.34
C ASP A 156 -3.50 -10.88 -0.87
N ASN A 157 -2.73 -11.88 -0.45
CA ASN A 157 -1.40 -12.17 -1.00
C ASN A 157 -1.47 -12.46 -2.51
N ALA A 158 -2.46 -13.25 -2.95
CA ALA A 158 -2.68 -13.53 -4.37
C ALA A 158 -3.02 -12.26 -5.16
N TRP A 159 -3.79 -11.34 -4.57
CA TRP A 159 -4.09 -10.05 -5.18
C TRP A 159 -2.83 -9.19 -5.35
N LEU A 160 -1.95 -9.12 -4.33
CA LEU A 160 -0.67 -8.40 -4.42
C LEU A 160 0.24 -8.95 -5.52
N LYS A 161 0.28 -10.28 -5.70
CA LYS A 161 1.00 -10.92 -6.81
C LYS A 161 0.41 -10.56 -8.18
N LEU A 162 -0.91 -10.48 -8.31
CA LEU A 162 -1.54 -10.00 -9.56
C LEU A 162 -1.24 -8.53 -9.84
N VAL A 163 -1.15 -7.70 -8.79
CA VAL A 163 -0.72 -6.30 -8.94
C VAL A 163 0.71 -6.22 -9.47
N SER A 164 1.65 -7.04 -8.95
CA SER A 164 3.03 -7.06 -9.45
C SER A 164 3.09 -7.48 -10.93
N PHE A 165 2.28 -8.46 -11.33
CA PHE A 165 2.13 -8.87 -12.73
C PHE A 165 1.59 -7.75 -13.62
N LEU A 166 0.56 -7.04 -13.19
CA LEU A 166 0.01 -5.93 -13.97
C LEU A 166 1.04 -4.82 -14.20
N ILE A 167 1.84 -4.49 -13.18
CA ILE A 167 2.94 -3.50 -13.28
C ILE A 167 3.99 -3.95 -14.29
N ARG A 168 4.30 -5.25 -14.32
CA ARG A 168 5.24 -5.87 -15.25
C ARG A 168 4.65 -6.10 -16.66
N GLY A 169 3.40 -5.73 -16.89
CA GLY A 169 2.71 -5.92 -18.17
C GLY A 169 2.39 -7.39 -18.48
N VAL A 170 2.30 -8.24 -17.47
CA VAL A 170 1.91 -9.65 -17.61
C VAL A 170 0.39 -9.74 -17.67
N SER A 171 -0.14 -10.28 -18.76
CA SER A 171 -1.59 -10.48 -18.93
C SER A 171 -2.13 -11.52 -17.97
N PHE A 172 -3.37 -11.32 -17.52
CA PHE A 172 -4.04 -12.22 -16.60
C PHE A 172 -4.45 -13.56 -17.22
N ASP A 173 -4.44 -13.69 -18.55
CA ASP A 173 -4.65 -14.96 -19.25
C ASP A 173 -3.45 -15.93 -19.15
N ARG A 174 -2.31 -15.46 -18.62
CA ARG A 174 -1.12 -16.30 -18.43
C ARG A 174 -1.40 -17.39 -17.40
N ALA A 175 -0.88 -18.59 -17.65
CA ALA A 175 -1.11 -19.76 -16.79
C ALA A 175 -0.67 -19.55 -15.33
N GLU A 176 0.33 -18.70 -15.08
CA GLU A 176 0.80 -18.34 -13.74
C GLU A 176 -0.18 -17.45 -12.95
N CYS A 177 -1.05 -16.71 -13.64
CA CYS A 177 -2.06 -15.83 -13.03
C CYS A 177 -3.32 -16.61 -12.60
N GLN A 178 -3.66 -17.68 -13.32
CA GLN A 178 -4.91 -18.42 -13.13
C GLN A 178 -5.06 -19.03 -11.71
N PRO A 179 -4.03 -19.68 -11.12
CA PRO A 179 -4.11 -20.15 -9.74
C PRO A 179 -4.36 -19.02 -8.72
N LEU A 180 -3.82 -17.83 -8.96
CA LEU A 180 -4.02 -16.66 -8.09
C LEU A 180 -5.46 -16.16 -8.18
N ILE A 181 -5.99 -16.03 -9.39
CA ILE A 181 -7.39 -15.64 -9.65
C ILE A 181 -8.35 -16.65 -9.03
N GLU A 182 -8.10 -17.95 -9.21
CA GLU A 182 -8.90 -19.01 -8.61
C GLU A 182 -8.88 -18.97 -7.08
N SER A 183 -7.71 -18.72 -6.49
CA SER A 183 -7.55 -18.56 -5.03
C SER A 183 -8.44 -17.44 -4.51
N ILE A 184 -8.41 -16.27 -5.18
CA ILE A 184 -9.26 -15.13 -4.84
C ILE A 184 -10.74 -15.48 -5.01
N ALA A 185 -11.12 -16.13 -6.11
CA ALA A 185 -12.51 -16.51 -6.39
C ALA A 185 -13.08 -17.48 -5.34
N LYS A 186 -12.25 -18.40 -4.83
CA LYS A 186 -12.61 -19.38 -3.80
C LYS A 186 -12.54 -18.82 -2.37
N ALA A 187 -11.95 -17.65 -2.16
CA ALA A 187 -11.80 -17.03 -0.84
C ALA A 187 -13.14 -16.85 -0.11
N ARG A 188 -13.15 -16.99 1.21
CA ARG A 188 -14.37 -16.77 2.01
C ARG A 188 -14.66 -15.27 2.21
N THR A 189 -13.61 -14.47 2.35
CA THR A 189 -13.69 -13.02 2.54
C THR A 189 -14.03 -12.32 1.23
N LYS A 190 -14.66 -11.14 1.33
CA LYS A 190 -15.04 -10.34 0.16
C LYS A 190 -13.93 -9.39 -0.31
N ARG A 191 -12.97 -9.06 0.54
CA ARG A 191 -11.92 -8.05 0.31
C ARG A 191 -11.18 -8.29 -1.03
N ALA A 192 -10.39 -9.35 -1.13
CA ALA A 192 -9.65 -9.69 -2.34
C ALA A 192 -10.56 -9.86 -3.59
N LYS A 193 -11.79 -10.37 -3.42
CA LYS A 193 -12.75 -10.52 -4.53
C LYS A 193 -13.16 -9.19 -5.12
N LEU A 194 -13.54 -8.24 -4.26
CA LEU A 194 -13.95 -6.90 -4.67
C LEU A 194 -12.77 -6.09 -5.24
N LEU A 195 -11.55 -6.36 -4.77
CA LEU A 195 -10.33 -5.76 -5.27
C LEU A 195 -9.85 -6.35 -6.61
N LEU A 196 -10.22 -7.58 -6.93
CA LEU A 196 -9.89 -8.21 -8.20
C LEU A 196 -10.65 -7.57 -9.37
N GLU A 197 -11.93 -7.23 -9.18
CA GLU A 197 -12.78 -6.66 -10.22
C GLU A 197 -12.20 -5.38 -10.87
N PRO A 198 -11.79 -4.33 -10.13
CA PRO A 198 -11.19 -3.16 -10.76
C PRO A 198 -9.81 -3.46 -11.36
N LEU A 199 -9.07 -4.44 -10.84
CA LEU A 199 -7.77 -4.83 -11.40
C LEU A 199 -7.92 -5.50 -12.77
N VAL A 200 -8.93 -6.36 -12.94
CA VAL A 200 -9.30 -6.96 -14.24
C VAL A 200 -9.74 -5.87 -15.22
N ALA A 201 -10.58 -4.92 -14.78
CA ALA A 201 -10.98 -3.80 -15.63
C ALA A 201 -9.78 -2.97 -16.12
N ILE A 202 -8.76 -2.75 -15.26
CA ILE A 202 -7.52 -2.06 -15.65
C ILE A 202 -6.70 -2.88 -16.65
N GLU A 203 -6.58 -4.20 -16.46
CA GLU A 203 -5.85 -5.08 -17.38
C GLU A 203 -6.48 -5.05 -18.78
N GLN A 204 -7.81 -5.07 -18.84
CA GLN A 204 -8.60 -5.07 -20.08
C GLN A 204 -8.83 -3.67 -20.67
N ALA A 205 -8.35 -2.62 -20.01
CA ALA A 205 -8.65 -1.23 -20.33
C ALA A 205 -10.16 -0.93 -20.43
N ASP A 206 -10.98 -1.62 -19.62
CA ASP A 206 -12.43 -1.48 -19.59
C ASP A 206 -12.86 -0.38 -18.61
N GLN A 207 -13.03 0.83 -19.15
CA GLN A 207 -13.44 2.01 -18.40
C GLN A 207 -14.85 1.88 -17.81
N ASP A 208 -15.76 1.18 -18.50
CA ASP A 208 -17.16 1.05 -18.09
C ASP A 208 -17.29 0.13 -16.86
N SER A 209 -16.45 -0.91 -16.79
CA SER A 209 -16.40 -1.82 -15.64
C SER A 209 -15.60 -1.26 -14.46
N LEU A 210 -14.62 -0.39 -14.70
CA LEU A 210 -13.75 0.14 -13.64
C LEU A 210 -14.51 0.92 -12.56
N LEU A 211 -15.37 1.86 -12.96
CA LEU A 211 -16.06 2.74 -12.00
C LEU A 211 -17.03 1.98 -11.07
N PRO A 212 -17.93 1.10 -11.56
CA PRO A 212 -18.79 0.30 -10.70
C PRO A 212 -18.01 -0.61 -9.75
N ALA A 213 -16.96 -1.28 -10.25
CA ALA A 213 -16.12 -2.18 -9.46
C ALA A 213 -15.41 -1.42 -8.32
N MET A 214 -14.80 -0.29 -8.66
CA MET A 214 -14.14 0.57 -7.68
C MET A 214 -15.14 1.11 -6.65
N ALA A 215 -16.34 1.52 -7.06
CA ALA A 215 -17.38 1.95 -6.14
C ALA A 215 -17.86 0.82 -5.21
N ALA A 216 -17.91 -0.43 -5.69
CA ALA A 216 -18.27 -1.59 -4.88
C ALA A 216 -17.20 -1.88 -3.80
N TRP A 217 -15.93 -1.84 -4.18
CA TRP A 217 -14.81 -1.95 -3.24
C TRP A 217 -14.84 -0.84 -2.18
N MET A 218 -14.90 0.42 -2.59
CA MET A 218 -14.85 1.55 -1.66
C MET A 218 -16.01 1.54 -0.66
N ARG A 219 -17.22 1.17 -1.09
CA ARG A 219 -18.36 1.01 -0.17
C ARG A 219 -18.15 -0.14 0.82
N HIS A 220 -17.50 -1.22 0.40
CA HIS A 220 -17.13 -2.31 1.31
C HIS A 220 -16.14 -1.82 2.34
N TYR A 221 -15.05 -1.20 1.90
CA TYR A 221 -14.00 -0.65 2.75
C TYR A 221 -14.58 0.31 3.80
N LEU A 222 -15.34 1.33 3.39
CA LEU A 222 -15.95 2.29 4.33
C LEU A 222 -16.90 1.65 5.34
N LYS A 223 -17.57 0.55 4.98
CA LYS A 223 -18.50 -0.15 5.86
C LYS A 223 -17.83 -1.16 6.79
N ARG A 224 -16.70 -1.74 6.36
CA ARG A 224 -16.16 -2.98 6.94
C ARG A 224 -14.70 -2.90 7.32
N GLU A 225 -13.97 -1.86 6.97
CA GLU A 225 -12.51 -1.79 7.18
C GLU A 225 -12.10 -0.42 7.72
N PHE A 226 -12.78 0.64 7.29
CA PHE A 226 -12.49 1.99 7.73
C PHE A 226 -12.56 2.16 9.25
N ALA A 227 -11.49 2.75 9.79
CA ALA A 227 -11.35 3.15 11.20
C ALA A 227 -11.59 2.03 12.22
N LYS A 228 -11.32 0.78 11.86
CA LYS A 228 -11.64 -0.35 12.73
C LYS A 228 -10.75 -0.43 13.95
N GLU A 229 -9.42 -0.43 13.81
CA GLU A 229 -8.57 -0.77 14.96
C GLU A 229 -7.23 -0.02 14.99
N MET A 230 -6.64 0.37 13.83
CA MET A 230 -5.31 0.99 13.81
C MET A 230 -5.18 2.11 12.77
N PHE A 231 -4.27 3.04 13.01
CA PHE A 231 -3.79 3.93 11.96
C PHE A 231 -2.84 3.13 11.05
N PRO A 232 -2.92 3.19 9.70
CA PRO A 232 -3.57 4.20 8.85
C PRO A 232 -4.94 3.80 8.24
N ASP A 233 -5.81 3.05 8.92
CA ASP A 233 -7.11 2.54 8.41
C ASP A 233 -8.15 3.61 8.00
N TYR A 234 -7.74 4.86 7.83
CA TYR A 234 -8.55 5.98 7.34
C TYR A 234 -8.43 6.20 5.84
N VAL A 235 -7.47 5.56 5.20
CA VAL A 235 -7.37 5.51 3.74
C VAL A 235 -7.20 4.05 3.31
N THR A 236 -7.68 3.72 2.13
CA THR A 236 -7.41 2.40 1.54
C THR A 236 -6.14 2.48 0.69
N ILE A 237 -5.11 1.77 1.14
CA ILE A 237 -3.86 1.63 0.39
C ILE A 237 -4.15 0.93 -0.94
N GLU A 238 -4.95 -0.13 -0.93
CA GLU A 238 -5.32 -0.89 -2.12
C GLU A 238 -6.14 -0.06 -3.11
N GLY A 239 -7.12 0.72 -2.62
CA GLY A 239 -7.89 1.62 -3.46
C GLY A 239 -7.02 2.70 -4.10
N SER A 240 -5.99 3.16 -3.38
CA SER A 240 -5.02 4.12 -3.89
C SER A 240 -4.07 3.51 -4.94
N ILE A 241 -3.60 2.27 -4.71
CA ILE A 241 -2.84 1.48 -5.68
C ILE A 241 -3.65 1.31 -6.98
N VAL A 242 -4.88 0.82 -6.87
CA VAL A 242 -5.79 0.62 -8.02
C VAL A 242 -5.99 1.94 -8.78
N THR A 243 -6.20 3.04 -8.06
CA THR A 243 -6.37 4.37 -8.65
C THR A 243 -5.15 4.82 -9.44
N ALA A 244 -3.95 4.64 -8.88
CA ALA A 244 -2.71 5.03 -9.56
C ALA A 244 -2.44 4.14 -10.79
N LEU A 245 -2.74 2.84 -10.72
CA LEU A 245 -2.61 1.92 -11.86
C LEU A 245 -3.59 2.26 -12.99
N ALA A 246 -4.85 2.57 -12.67
CA ALA A 246 -5.85 3.03 -13.64
C ALA A 246 -5.37 4.29 -14.37
N LYS A 247 -4.88 5.29 -13.63
CA LYS A 247 -4.32 6.52 -14.21
C LYS A 247 -3.15 6.25 -15.16
N ARG A 248 -2.23 5.35 -14.80
CA ARG A 248 -1.10 4.93 -15.68
C ARG A 248 -1.57 4.32 -16.99
N LYS A 249 -2.75 3.68 -17.01
CA LYS A 249 -3.39 3.13 -18.21
C LYS A 249 -4.24 4.15 -18.97
N GLY A 250 -4.22 5.43 -18.57
CA GLY A 250 -5.05 6.47 -19.18
C GLY A 250 -6.53 6.37 -18.82
N MET A 251 -6.88 5.57 -17.79
CA MET A 251 -8.25 5.42 -17.31
C MET A 251 -8.57 6.47 -16.24
N SER A 252 -9.85 6.77 -16.09
CA SER A 252 -10.35 7.80 -15.19
C SER A 252 -11.23 7.19 -14.11
N LEU A 253 -11.16 7.77 -12.91
CA LEU A 253 -12.13 7.54 -11.83
C LEU A 253 -13.09 8.72 -11.66
N GLU A 254 -13.13 9.64 -12.63
CA GLU A 254 -14.14 10.70 -12.68
C GLU A 254 -15.54 10.07 -12.69
N GLY A 255 -16.37 10.46 -11.72
CA GLY A 255 -17.69 9.86 -11.50
C GLY A 255 -17.78 9.01 -10.24
N LEU A 256 -16.66 8.66 -9.59
CA LEU A 256 -16.73 8.15 -8.21
C LEU A 256 -17.30 9.23 -7.28
N PRO A 257 -18.26 8.89 -6.41
CA PRO A 257 -18.77 9.78 -5.39
C PRO A 257 -17.64 10.35 -4.50
N GLY A 258 -17.73 11.63 -4.17
CA GLY A 258 -16.66 12.35 -3.46
C GLY A 258 -16.36 11.83 -2.05
N ASP A 259 -17.34 11.21 -1.39
CA ASP A 259 -17.18 10.49 -0.13
C ASP A 259 -16.30 9.24 -0.32
N LEU A 260 -16.49 8.48 -1.40
CA LEU A 260 -15.63 7.33 -1.73
C LEU A 260 -14.20 7.78 -2.08
N LEU A 261 -14.06 8.84 -2.86
CA LEU A 261 -12.75 9.40 -3.23
C LEU A 261 -11.95 9.90 -2.02
N SER A 262 -12.62 10.32 -0.94
CA SER A 262 -11.94 10.85 0.25
C SER A 262 -11.14 9.82 1.03
N ALA A 263 -11.37 8.53 0.83
CA ALA A 263 -10.56 7.47 1.43
C ALA A 263 -9.42 7.00 0.51
N ILE A 264 -9.20 7.67 -0.62
CA ILE A 264 -8.18 7.31 -1.61
C ILE A 264 -7.13 8.42 -1.64
N VAL A 265 -5.89 8.05 -1.34
CA VAL A 265 -4.77 8.97 -1.50
C VAL A 265 -4.39 9.04 -2.97
N THR A 266 -4.32 10.27 -3.48
CA THR A 266 -3.90 10.57 -4.85
C THR A 266 -2.82 11.64 -4.84
N ARG A 267 -2.01 11.70 -5.90
CA ARG A 267 -1.03 12.78 -6.10
C ARG A 267 -1.66 14.18 -6.00
N LYS A 268 -2.86 14.37 -6.56
CA LYS A 268 -3.64 15.60 -6.41
C LYS A 268 -3.98 15.92 -4.94
N SER A 269 -4.42 14.93 -4.16
CA SER A 269 -4.72 15.14 -2.73
C SER A 269 -3.48 15.49 -1.89
N LEU A 270 -2.30 15.16 -2.39
CA LEU A 270 -1.01 15.51 -1.79
C LEU A 270 -0.42 16.82 -2.32
N GLY A 271 -1.11 17.52 -3.24
CA GLY A 271 -0.62 18.75 -3.85
C GLY A 271 0.53 18.56 -4.85
N ILE A 272 0.76 17.33 -5.34
CA ILE A 272 1.89 16.99 -6.24
C ILE A 272 1.52 17.14 -7.71
N GLU A 273 0.26 16.89 -8.06
CA GLU A 273 -0.24 17.07 -9.43
C GLU A 273 -0.82 18.48 -9.62
N GLY A 274 -0.17 19.25 -10.49
CA GLY A 274 -0.60 20.51 -11.11
C GLY A 274 -0.27 20.49 -12.61
#